data_AF-A0AAU6XWV0-F1
#
_entry.id   AF-A0AAU6XWV0-F1
#
_cell.length_a   1.000
_cell.length_b   1.000
_cell.length_c   1.000
_cell.angle_alpha   90.00
_cell.angle_beta   90.00
_cell.angle_gamma   90.00
#
_symmetry.space_group_name_H-M   'P 1'
#
loop_
_entity.id
_entity.type
_entity.pdbx_description
1 polymer ?
#
loop_
_entity_poly.entity_id
_entity_poly.type
_entity_poly.pdbx_seq_one_letter_code
_entity_poly.pdbx_strand_id
1 'polypeptide(L)'
;MKPIDFFRLQAKNLLRDFKTQTIRFDPEFDSDVYEYNPRFFDIDGLFLDFDIDEEDFKLADAQHLMARLAGFRKWADLTKGTASEFELAKLLFDNQHKISAEEWHYYIRGVETDNQLRYDPDFRLDVFQQVFADVEGHQTMYQDYRLNRDVIGKLGDEPPIKEKRHIQTDNIQITTLPLETGIRERFLETAENSFERVLERMEPEQPELIRKLWNPALYIDEILLTEDMLPIDDGYALSLVEAFLVHHVFDLADQAEAAKPSGD
;
A
#
# COMPACT_ATOMS: atom_id res chain seq x y z
N MET A 1 1.61 -22.04 -12.46
CA MET A 1 0.49 -21.74 -11.54
C MET A 1 -0.81 -21.81 -12.33
N LYS A 2 -1.93 -22.32 -11.79
CA LYS A 2 -3.21 -22.10 -12.47
C LYS A 2 -3.54 -20.61 -12.37
N PRO A 3 -4.17 -19.97 -13.37
CA PRO A 3 -4.46 -18.53 -13.31
C PRO A 3 -5.28 -18.13 -12.07
N ILE A 4 -6.19 -19.01 -11.62
CA ILE A 4 -6.94 -18.80 -10.37
C ILE A 4 -6.07 -18.80 -9.10
N ASP A 5 -4.91 -19.46 -9.11
CA ASP A 5 -4.02 -19.49 -7.95
C ASP A 5 -3.38 -18.12 -7.71
N PHE A 6 -3.22 -17.31 -8.76
CA PHE A 6 -2.75 -15.92 -8.64
C PHE A 6 -3.74 -15.10 -7.81
N PHE A 7 -5.02 -15.11 -8.18
CA PHE A 7 -6.03 -14.36 -7.45
C PHE A 7 -6.30 -14.92 -6.05
N ARG A 8 -6.13 -16.23 -5.84
CA ARG A 8 -6.15 -16.82 -4.48
C ARG A 8 -5.02 -16.27 -3.61
N LEU A 9 -3.83 -16.10 -4.17
CA LEU A 9 -2.71 -15.49 -3.47
C LEU A 9 -3.01 -14.03 -3.15
N GLN A 10 -3.54 -13.27 -4.12
CA GLN A 10 -3.88 -11.86 -3.89
C GLN A 10 -4.96 -11.68 -2.82
N ALA A 11 -6.01 -12.52 -2.81
CA ALA A 11 -7.01 -12.49 -1.76
C ALA A 11 -6.42 -12.81 -0.36
N LYS A 12 -5.42 -13.70 -0.29
CA LYS A 12 -4.71 -13.97 0.97
C LYS A 12 -3.82 -12.80 1.38
N ASN A 13 -3.19 -12.11 0.43
CA ASN A 13 -2.38 -10.92 0.69
C ASN A 13 -3.24 -9.77 1.22
N LEU A 14 -4.39 -9.52 0.59
CA LEU A 14 -5.37 -8.55 1.08
C LEU A 14 -5.82 -8.88 2.50
N LEU A 15 -6.14 -10.16 2.78
CA LEU A 15 -6.52 -10.56 4.14
C LEU A 15 -5.36 -10.44 5.14
N ARG A 16 -4.11 -10.55 4.71
CA ARG A 16 -2.94 -10.33 5.57
C ARG A 16 -2.82 -8.85 5.94
N ASP A 17 -3.03 -7.96 4.97
CA ASP A 17 -3.01 -6.52 5.19
C ASP A 17 -4.18 -6.09 6.09
N PHE A 18 -5.40 -6.58 5.83
CA PHE A 18 -6.54 -6.35 6.72
C PHE A 18 -6.26 -6.77 8.17
N LYS A 19 -5.57 -7.88 8.39
CA LYS A 19 -5.22 -8.35 9.76
C LYS A 19 -4.22 -7.46 10.50
N THR A 20 -3.68 -6.44 9.85
CA THR A 20 -2.89 -5.40 10.52
C THR A 20 -3.77 -4.33 11.18
N GLN A 21 -5.09 -4.44 11.05
CA GLN A 21 -6.06 -3.54 11.66
C GLN A 21 -5.77 -3.32 13.14
N THR A 22 -5.67 -2.05 13.50
CA THR A 22 -5.62 -1.54 14.86
C THR A 22 -6.68 -0.46 15.01
N ILE A 23 -7.02 -0.12 16.26
CA ILE A 23 -7.99 0.93 16.57
C ILE A 23 -7.23 2.10 17.18
N ARG A 24 -7.47 3.29 16.66
CA ARG A 24 -6.95 4.55 17.19
C ARG A 24 -8.11 5.50 17.43
N PHE A 25 -8.12 6.22 18.55
CA PHE A 25 -9.07 7.31 18.73
C PHE A 25 -8.69 8.49 17.83
N ASP A 26 -9.64 9.01 17.06
CA ASP A 26 -9.47 10.20 16.24
C ASP A 26 -10.18 11.41 16.86
N PRO A 27 -9.44 12.41 17.37
CA PRO A 27 -10.03 13.60 17.98
C PRO A 27 -10.82 14.48 17.00
N GLU A 28 -10.58 14.39 15.70
CA GLU A 28 -11.32 15.16 14.68
C GLU A 28 -12.74 14.59 14.51
N PHE A 29 -12.89 13.27 14.62
CA PHE A 29 -14.16 12.57 14.48
C PHE A 29 -14.84 12.24 15.82
N ASP A 30 -14.15 12.49 16.95
CA ASP A 30 -14.59 12.11 18.31
C ASP A 30 -14.99 10.62 18.38
N SER A 31 -14.26 9.77 17.65
CA SER A 31 -14.56 8.34 17.52
C SER A 31 -13.31 7.50 17.28
N ASP A 32 -13.41 6.24 17.64
CA ASP A 32 -12.42 5.22 17.28
C ASP A 32 -12.47 4.96 15.75
N VAL A 33 -11.31 5.01 15.11
CA VAL A 33 -11.12 4.72 13.68
C VAL A 33 -10.20 3.52 13.51
N TYR A 34 -10.36 2.81 12.39
CA TYR A 34 -9.46 1.73 12.00
C TYR A 34 -8.20 2.31 11.36
N GLU A 35 -7.06 1.72 11.70
CA GLU A 35 -5.76 2.04 11.12
C GLU A 35 -5.06 0.75 10.70
N TYR A 36 -4.44 0.77 9.52
CA TYR A 36 -3.80 -0.39 8.90
C TYR A 36 -2.31 -0.12 8.65
N ASN A 37 -1.51 -1.18 8.68
CA ASN A 37 -0.11 -1.17 8.22
C ASN A 37 0.06 -2.13 7.03
N PRO A 38 -0.56 -1.82 5.88
CA PRO A 38 -0.62 -2.74 4.77
C PRO A 38 0.70 -2.83 3.98
N ARG A 39 0.98 -4.02 3.43
CA ARG A 39 2.17 -4.27 2.60
C ARG A 39 1.84 -4.39 1.12
N PHE A 40 0.67 -4.91 0.77
CA PHE A 40 0.31 -5.26 -0.61
C PHE A 40 -0.74 -4.31 -1.19
N PHE A 41 -1.74 -3.93 -0.39
CA PHE A 41 -2.90 -3.18 -0.86
C PHE A 41 -3.19 -1.94 -0.02
N ASP A 42 -3.64 -0.89 -0.68
CA ASP A 42 -4.23 0.28 -0.03
C ASP A 42 -5.59 -0.13 0.54
N ILE A 43 -5.62 -0.46 1.84
CA ILE A 43 -6.83 -0.97 2.50
C ILE A 43 -7.86 0.14 2.62
N ASP A 44 -7.44 1.33 3.08
CA ASP A 44 -8.35 2.46 3.30
C ASP A 44 -9.06 2.85 2.00
N GLY A 45 -8.29 3.00 0.91
CA GLY A 45 -8.86 3.28 -0.41
C GLY A 45 -9.79 2.17 -0.90
N LEU A 46 -9.38 0.90 -0.77
CA LEU A 46 -10.21 -0.24 -1.20
C LEU A 46 -11.52 -0.32 -0.43
N PHE A 47 -11.48 -0.13 0.88
CA PHE A 47 -12.64 -0.36 1.73
C PHE A 47 -13.64 0.78 1.58
N LEU A 48 -13.15 2.01 1.43
CA LEU A 48 -13.95 3.17 1.11
C LEU A 48 -14.64 3.02 -0.26
N ASP A 49 -13.89 2.74 -1.33
CA ASP A 49 -14.42 2.71 -2.70
C ASP A 49 -15.37 1.52 -2.94
N PHE A 50 -15.24 0.44 -2.17
CA PHE A 50 -16.04 -0.76 -2.31
C PHE A 50 -17.12 -0.93 -1.26
N ASP A 51 -17.28 0.03 -0.34
CA ASP A 51 -18.26 0.05 0.76
C ASP A 51 -18.17 -1.25 1.58
N ILE A 52 -16.96 -1.54 2.08
CA ILE A 52 -16.64 -2.78 2.78
C ILE A 52 -16.90 -2.62 4.28
N ASP A 53 -17.62 -3.57 4.85
CA ASP A 53 -17.78 -3.70 6.30
C ASP A 53 -16.49 -4.26 6.93
N GLU A 54 -15.82 -3.41 7.71
CA GLU A 54 -14.52 -3.70 8.32
C GLU A 54 -14.61 -4.56 9.59
N GLU A 55 -15.82 -4.78 10.13
CA GLU A 55 -16.02 -5.55 11.37
C GLU A 55 -15.93 -7.07 11.14
N ASP A 56 -16.33 -7.56 9.96
CA ASP A 56 -16.46 -9.00 9.66
C ASP A 56 -15.76 -9.43 8.35
N PHE A 57 -14.75 -8.68 7.90
CA PHE A 57 -14.07 -8.94 6.64
C PHE A 57 -13.31 -10.29 6.65
N LYS A 58 -13.72 -11.21 5.77
CA LYS A 58 -13.17 -12.57 5.69
C LYS A 58 -12.51 -12.85 4.35
N LEU A 59 -11.90 -14.02 4.27
CA LEU A 59 -11.28 -14.51 3.02
C LEU A 59 -12.26 -14.55 1.84
N ALA A 60 -13.54 -14.85 2.10
CA ALA A 60 -14.54 -14.87 1.05
C ALA A 60 -14.75 -13.45 0.46
N ASP A 61 -14.79 -12.44 1.31
CA ASP A 61 -14.94 -11.03 0.92
C ASP A 61 -13.71 -10.55 0.15
N ALA A 62 -12.50 -10.89 0.63
CA ALA A 62 -11.26 -10.65 -0.09
C ALA A 62 -11.25 -11.31 -1.48
N GLN A 63 -11.74 -12.55 -1.60
CA GLN A 63 -11.89 -13.23 -2.89
C GLN A 63 -12.90 -12.54 -3.80
N HIS A 64 -14.03 -12.08 -3.26
CA HIS A 64 -15.01 -11.31 -4.00
C HIS A 64 -14.45 -9.98 -4.49
N LEU A 65 -13.67 -9.29 -3.65
CA LEU A 65 -13.02 -8.03 -4.03
C LEU A 65 -12.00 -8.24 -5.15
N MET A 66 -11.15 -9.27 -5.05
CA MET A 66 -10.23 -9.63 -6.14
C MET A 66 -10.95 -9.93 -7.45
N ALA A 67 -12.14 -10.54 -7.40
CA ALA A 67 -12.93 -10.77 -8.60
C ALA A 67 -13.43 -9.45 -9.21
N ARG A 68 -13.87 -8.48 -8.39
CA ARG A 68 -14.28 -7.16 -8.86
C ARG A 68 -13.13 -6.40 -9.51
N LEU A 69 -11.96 -6.37 -8.87
CA LEU A 69 -10.75 -5.77 -9.44
C LEU A 69 -10.28 -6.45 -10.74
N ALA A 70 -10.62 -7.73 -10.92
CA ALA A 70 -10.34 -8.50 -12.12
C ALA A 70 -11.41 -8.35 -13.23
N GLY A 71 -12.43 -7.51 -13.05
CA GLY A 71 -13.52 -7.32 -14.03
C GLY A 71 -14.66 -8.33 -13.95
N PHE A 72 -14.72 -9.13 -12.89
CA PHE A 72 -15.79 -10.09 -12.63
C PHE A 72 -16.75 -9.60 -11.56
N ARG A 73 -18.00 -10.06 -11.60
CA ARG A 73 -19.00 -9.70 -10.57
C ARG A 73 -18.76 -10.37 -9.23
N LYS A 74 -18.26 -11.60 -9.25
CA LYS A 74 -18.07 -12.43 -8.06
C LYS A 74 -17.02 -13.51 -8.29
N TRP A 75 -16.45 -13.99 -7.19
CA TRP A 75 -15.42 -15.03 -7.20
C TRP A 75 -15.82 -16.30 -7.98
N ALA A 76 -17.07 -16.75 -7.84
CA ALA A 76 -17.56 -17.95 -8.53
C ALA A 76 -17.50 -17.83 -10.06
N ASP A 77 -17.63 -16.62 -10.61
CA ASP A 77 -17.56 -16.39 -12.05
C ASP A 77 -16.10 -16.41 -12.50
N LEU A 78 -15.20 -15.74 -11.76
CA LEU A 78 -13.76 -15.79 -12.00
C LEU A 78 -13.23 -17.23 -12.00
N THR A 79 -13.66 -18.08 -11.06
CA THR A 79 -13.19 -19.49 -10.99
C THR A 79 -13.55 -20.35 -12.21
N LYS A 80 -14.50 -19.89 -13.04
CA LYS A 80 -14.98 -20.59 -14.24
C LYS A 80 -14.49 -19.94 -15.53
N GLY A 81 -13.64 -18.93 -15.44
CA GLY A 81 -13.15 -18.18 -16.58
C GLY A 81 -12.42 -19.05 -17.60
N THR A 82 -12.44 -18.63 -18.86
CA THR A 82 -11.58 -19.19 -19.91
C THR A 82 -10.13 -18.71 -19.74
N ALA A 83 -9.20 -19.29 -20.50
CA ALA A 83 -7.79 -18.85 -20.48
C ALA A 83 -7.66 -17.35 -20.79
N SER A 84 -8.37 -16.86 -21.79
CA SER A 84 -8.33 -15.47 -22.23
C SER A 84 -9.01 -14.53 -21.23
N GLU A 85 -10.10 -14.96 -20.60
CA GLU A 85 -10.70 -14.18 -19.51
C GLU A 85 -9.76 -14.07 -18.30
N PHE A 86 -9.00 -15.12 -18.00
CA PHE A 86 -8.00 -15.07 -16.92
C PHE A 86 -6.79 -14.19 -17.27
N GLU A 87 -6.36 -14.20 -18.52
CA GLU A 87 -5.27 -13.33 -18.97
C GLU A 87 -5.69 -11.86 -18.93
N LEU A 88 -6.89 -11.57 -19.43
CA LEU A 88 -7.49 -10.23 -19.35
C LEU A 88 -7.67 -9.79 -17.88
N ALA A 89 -8.16 -10.67 -17.02
CA ALA A 89 -8.27 -10.40 -15.58
C ALA A 89 -6.95 -10.00 -14.95
N LYS A 90 -5.87 -10.71 -15.29
CA LYS A 90 -4.54 -10.42 -14.77
C LYS A 90 -4.05 -9.08 -15.32
N LEU A 91 -4.26 -8.80 -16.60
CA LEU A 91 -3.88 -7.53 -17.20
C LEU A 91 -4.65 -6.36 -16.57
N LEU A 92 -5.96 -6.49 -16.33
CA LEU A 92 -6.75 -5.48 -15.62
C LEU A 92 -6.20 -5.23 -14.22
N PHE A 93 -5.92 -6.31 -13.48
CA PHE A 93 -5.34 -6.20 -12.15
C PHE A 93 -3.95 -5.57 -12.17
N ASP A 94 -3.12 -5.90 -13.16
CA ASP A 94 -1.75 -5.40 -13.28
C ASP A 94 -1.68 -3.94 -13.78
N ASN A 95 -2.72 -3.49 -14.49
CA ASN A 95 -2.78 -2.19 -15.14
C ASN A 95 -3.82 -1.25 -14.51
N GLN A 96 -4.16 -1.42 -13.23
CA GLN A 96 -5.12 -0.56 -12.52
C GLN A 96 -4.85 0.95 -12.68
N HIS A 97 -3.59 1.39 -12.62
CA HIS A 97 -3.19 2.78 -12.92
C HIS A 97 -3.55 3.33 -14.32
N LYS A 98 -3.71 2.47 -15.33
CA LYS A 98 -4.02 2.87 -16.71
C LYS A 98 -5.53 2.91 -16.91
N ILE A 99 -6.22 1.89 -16.38
CA ILE A 99 -7.67 1.76 -16.48
C ILE A 99 -8.16 0.82 -15.37
N SER A 100 -9.22 1.25 -14.67
CA SER A 100 -9.90 0.39 -13.70
C SER A 100 -10.75 -0.67 -14.39
N ALA A 101 -11.09 -1.74 -13.66
CA ALA A 101 -11.98 -2.78 -14.17
C ALA A 101 -13.38 -2.24 -14.55
N GLU A 102 -13.85 -1.21 -13.86
CA GLU A 102 -15.13 -0.56 -14.16
C GLU A 102 -15.05 0.27 -15.45
N GLU A 103 -14.03 1.11 -15.60
CA GLU A 103 -13.82 1.87 -16.84
C GLU A 103 -13.64 0.96 -18.04
N TRP A 104 -12.91 -0.14 -17.89
CA TRP A 104 -12.80 -1.16 -18.94
C TRP A 104 -14.16 -1.71 -19.34
N HIS A 105 -15.04 -2.00 -18.37
CA HIS A 105 -16.40 -2.46 -18.65
C HIS A 105 -17.19 -1.43 -19.46
N TYR A 106 -17.09 -0.13 -19.14
CA TYR A 106 -17.75 0.91 -19.91
C TYR A 106 -17.14 1.09 -21.31
N TYR A 107 -15.81 1.08 -21.41
CA TYR A 107 -15.09 1.19 -22.67
C TYR A 107 -15.53 0.09 -23.64
N ILE A 108 -15.39 -1.17 -23.25
CA ILE A 108 -15.69 -2.30 -24.14
C ILE A 108 -17.18 -2.34 -24.51
N ARG A 109 -18.07 -1.98 -23.57
CA ARG A 109 -19.51 -1.90 -23.82
C ARG A 109 -19.86 -0.79 -24.81
N GLY A 110 -19.18 0.34 -24.75
CA GLY A 110 -19.29 1.42 -25.72
C GLY A 110 -18.91 0.94 -27.11
N VAL A 111 -17.71 0.36 -27.25
CA VAL A 111 -17.23 -0.19 -28.53
C VAL A 111 -18.19 -1.25 -29.08
N GLU A 112 -18.65 -2.19 -28.26
CA GLU A 112 -19.64 -3.20 -28.64
C GLU A 112 -20.97 -2.60 -29.11
N THR A 113 -21.43 -1.53 -28.45
CA THR A 113 -22.70 -0.87 -28.78
C THR A 113 -22.58 -0.11 -30.10
N ASP A 114 -21.50 0.65 -30.29
CA ASP A 114 -21.25 1.43 -31.49
C ASP A 114 -21.09 0.52 -32.73
N ASN A 115 -20.50 -0.67 -32.53
CA ASN A 115 -20.32 -1.65 -33.59
C ASN A 115 -21.47 -2.67 -33.68
N GLN A 116 -22.47 -2.60 -32.80
CA GLN A 116 -23.61 -3.52 -32.73
C GLN A 116 -23.21 -5.01 -32.67
N LEU A 117 -22.10 -5.31 -31.98
CA LEU A 117 -21.53 -6.65 -31.87
C LEU A 117 -21.24 -6.98 -30.41
N ARG A 118 -21.19 -8.27 -30.09
CA ARG A 118 -20.63 -8.76 -28.83
C ARG A 118 -19.31 -9.43 -29.13
N TYR A 119 -18.27 -8.99 -28.43
CA TYR A 119 -16.95 -9.55 -28.57
C TYR A 119 -16.79 -10.74 -27.62
N ASP A 120 -16.20 -11.81 -28.15
CA ASP A 120 -15.76 -12.94 -27.35
C ASP A 120 -14.56 -12.54 -26.47
N PRO A 121 -14.20 -13.37 -25.47
CA PRO A 121 -13.09 -13.07 -24.58
C PRO A 121 -11.73 -12.91 -25.26
N ASP A 122 -11.49 -13.60 -26.38
CA ASP A 122 -10.21 -13.53 -27.11
C ASP A 122 -10.05 -12.14 -27.73
N PHE A 123 -11.08 -11.66 -28.42
CA PHE A 123 -11.07 -10.32 -29.00
C PHE A 123 -10.98 -9.22 -27.94
N ARG A 124 -11.68 -9.38 -26.81
CA ARG A 124 -11.59 -8.42 -25.69
C ARG A 124 -10.18 -8.35 -25.10
N LEU A 125 -9.49 -9.48 -25.00
CA LEU A 125 -8.10 -9.54 -24.57
C LEU A 125 -7.19 -8.81 -25.56
N ASP A 126 -7.34 -9.08 -26.86
CA ASP A 126 -6.57 -8.41 -27.93
C ASP A 126 -6.72 -6.89 -27.87
N VAL A 127 -7.96 -6.39 -27.69
CA VAL A 127 -8.24 -4.97 -27.54
C VAL A 127 -7.54 -4.39 -26.31
N PHE A 128 -7.60 -5.09 -25.18
CA PHE A 128 -6.95 -4.61 -23.96
C PHE A 128 -5.43 -4.51 -24.14
N GLN A 129 -4.81 -5.51 -24.75
CA GLN A 129 -3.36 -5.51 -25.00
C GLN A 129 -2.96 -4.33 -25.89
N GLN A 130 -3.61 -4.17 -27.03
CA GLN A 130 -3.26 -3.15 -28.02
C GLN A 130 -3.56 -1.72 -27.59
N VAL A 131 -4.58 -1.51 -26.75
CA VAL A 131 -5.04 -0.17 -26.37
C VAL A 131 -4.50 0.25 -25.00
N PHE A 132 -4.34 -0.67 -24.05
CA PHE A 132 -3.99 -0.32 -22.67
C PHE A 132 -2.67 -0.93 -22.22
N ALA A 133 -2.44 -2.23 -22.44
CA ALA A 133 -1.24 -2.87 -21.93
C ALA A 133 0.03 -2.35 -22.63
N ASP A 134 0.01 -2.30 -23.97
CA ASP A 134 1.17 -1.98 -24.82
C ASP A 134 1.30 -0.48 -25.13
N VAL A 135 0.39 0.34 -24.61
CA VAL A 135 0.35 1.79 -24.83
C VAL A 135 0.56 2.51 -23.50
N GLU A 136 1.50 3.46 -23.50
CA GLU A 136 1.80 4.32 -22.36
C GLU A 136 0.98 5.63 -22.41
N GLY A 137 0.83 6.27 -21.25
CA GLY A 137 0.12 7.56 -21.13
C GLY A 137 -1.37 7.45 -20.77
N HIS A 138 -1.92 6.24 -20.69
CA HIS A 138 -3.22 6.02 -20.07
C HIS A 138 -3.15 6.25 -18.56
N GLN A 139 -4.17 6.93 -18.04
CA GLN A 139 -4.36 7.14 -16.62
C GLN A 139 -5.83 6.97 -16.30
N THR A 140 -6.12 6.18 -15.27
CA THR A 140 -7.47 6.10 -14.70
C THR A 140 -7.73 7.31 -13.81
N MET A 141 -9.01 7.66 -13.64
CA MET A 141 -9.43 8.58 -12.59
C MET A 141 -9.64 7.89 -11.23
N TYR A 142 -9.52 6.56 -11.18
CA TYR A 142 -9.67 5.75 -9.98
C TYR A 142 -8.31 5.38 -9.38
N GLN A 143 -8.32 4.86 -8.15
CA GLN A 143 -7.09 4.52 -7.44
C GLN A 143 -6.48 3.19 -7.93
N ASP A 144 -5.15 3.14 -8.06
CA ASP A 144 -4.41 1.87 -8.13
C ASP A 144 -4.17 1.40 -6.70
N TYR A 145 -4.94 0.40 -6.27
CA TYR A 145 -4.91 -0.06 -4.88
C TYR A 145 -3.68 -0.89 -4.52
N ARG A 146 -2.71 -1.03 -5.41
CA ARG A 146 -1.52 -1.87 -5.18
C ARG A 146 -0.37 -1.00 -4.69
N LEU A 147 0.04 -1.20 -3.44
CA LEU A 147 1.10 -0.40 -2.80
C LEU A 147 2.50 -0.74 -3.31
N ASN A 148 2.72 -1.97 -3.81
CA ASN A 148 4.05 -2.39 -4.24
C ASN A 148 4.01 -3.30 -5.47
N ARG A 149 4.15 -2.69 -6.64
CA ARG A 149 4.02 -3.32 -7.96
C ARG A 149 5.02 -4.45 -8.18
N ASP A 150 6.20 -4.36 -7.57
CA ASP A 150 7.30 -5.33 -7.72
C ASP A 150 7.18 -6.56 -6.81
N VAL A 151 6.38 -6.49 -5.75
CA VAL A 151 6.26 -7.55 -4.72
C VAL A 151 5.11 -8.52 -5.04
N ILE A 152 4.05 -8.01 -5.66
CA ILE A 152 2.77 -8.73 -5.87
C ILE A 152 2.88 -9.92 -6.83
N GLY A 153 3.91 -9.94 -7.70
CA GLY A 153 4.17 -11.01 -8.68
C GLY A 153 5.26 -12.03 -8.31
N LYS A 154 6.02 -11.84 -7.22
CA LYS A 154 7.28 -12.61 -6.99
C LYS A 154 7.27 -13.57 -5.78
N LEU A 155 6.32 -13.48 -4.85
CA LEU A 155 6.27 -14.39 -3.69
C LEU A 155 5.41 -15.64 -3.98
N GLY A 156 5.95 -16.53 -4.83
CA GLY A 156 5.41 -17.88 -5.05
C GLY A 156 5.96 -18.94 -4.09
N ASP A 157 7.17 -18.75 -3.55
CA ASP A 157 7.92 -19.83 -2.87
C ASP A 157 8.79 -19.33 -1.68
N GLU A 158 8.36 -18.32 -0.93
CA GLU A 158 8.92 -18.20 0.42
C GLU A 158 8.29 -19.27 1.31
N PRO A 159 9.09 -20.06 2.07
CA PRO A 159 8.53 -20.91 3.10
C PRO A 159 7.65 -20.06 4.01
N PRO A 160 6.62 -20.63 4.68
CA PRO A 160 5.90 -19.88 5.69
C PRO A 160 6.95 -19.21 6.55
N ILE A 161 6.86 -17.88 6.68
CA ILE A 161 7.55 -17.18 7.74
C ILE A 161 7.17 -17.99 8.96
N LYS A 162 8.10 -18.81 9.48
CA LYS A 162 8.08 -19.20 10.88
C LYS A 162 7.80 -17.89 11.54
N GLU A 163 6.66 -17.77 12.20
CA GLU A 163 6.29 -16.60 12.98
C GLU A 163 7.61 -15.99 13.43
N LYS A 164 7.98 -14.84 12.86
CA LYS A 164 8.84 -13.98 13.65
C LYS A 164 7.97 -13.84 14.86
N ARG A 165 8.35 -14.55 15.92
CA ARG A 165 7.64 -14.53 17.18
C ARG A 165 7.22 -13.09 17.31
N HIS A 166 5.94 -12.84 17.62
CA HIS A 166 5.66 -11.68 18.41
C HIS A 166 6.85 -11.58 19.36
N ILE A 167 7.71 -10.58 19.15
CA ILE A 167 8.35 -10.01 20.30
C ILE A 167 7.10 -9.66 21.08
N GLN A 168 6.83 -10.46 22.12
CA GLN A 168 6.00 -9.98 23.18
C GLN A 168 6.72 -8.70 23.55
N THR A 169 6.29 -7.59 22.96
CA THR A 169 6.34 -6.34 23.65
C THR A 169 5.41 -6.66 24.82
N ASP A 170 6.04 -6.97 25.95
CA ASP A 170 5.44 -6.59 27.21
C ASP A 170 4.84 -5.20 26.98
N ASN A 171 3.60 -4.92 27.40
CA ASN A 171 2.97 -3.60 27.27
C ASN A 171 3.87 -2.52 27.90
N ILE A 172 4.90 -2.07 27.19
CA ILE A 172 5.91 -1.14 27.66
C ILE A 172 5.36 0.22 27.27
N GLN A 173 4.77 0.88 28.26
CA GLN A 173 4.37 2.27 28.09
C GLN A 173 5.60 3.16 28.30
N ILE A 174 5.90 3.99 27.31
CA ILE A 174 6.80 5.12 27.45
C ILE A 174 6.05 6.16 28.28
N THR A 175 6.57 6.42 29.47
CA THR A 175 5.95 7.32 30.46
C THR A 175 6.78 8.57 30.74
N THR A 176 8.02 8.61 30.26
CA THR A 176 8.94 9.74 30.43
C THR A 176 9.81 9.93 29.19
N LEU A 177 10.18 11.18 28.94
CA LEU A 177 11.22 11.55 27.97
C LEU A 177 12.42 12.15 28.73
N PRO A 178 13.67 11.99 28.23
CA PRO A 178 14.05 11.26 27.02
C PRO A 178 13.87 9.73 27.18
N LEU A 179 13.78 9.01 26.06
CA LEU A 179 13.57 7.58 26.04
C LEU A 179 14.66 6.82 26.83
N GLU A 180 14.24 5.80 27.58
CA GLU A 180 15.17 4.90 28.27
C GLU A 180 16.10 4.21 27.25
N THR A 181 17.36 3.99 27.63
CA THR A 181 18.43 3.52 26.72
C THR A 181 18.02 2.32 25.86
N GLY A 182 17.38 1.29 26.44
CA GLY A 182 16.98 0.10 25.71
C GLY A 182 15.82 0.33 24.72
N ILE A 183 14.92 1.25 25.02
CA ILE A 183 13.83 1.66 24.12
C ILE A 183 14.41 2.54 23.01
N ARG A 184 15.24 3.52 23.38
CA ARG A 184 15.89 4.48 22.48
C ARG A 184 16.71 3.82 21.38
N GLU A 185 17.49 2.79 21.68
CA GLU A 185 18.28 2.05 20.68
C GLU A 185 17.41 1.48 19.55
N ARG A 186 16.24 0.92 19.87
CA ARG A 186 15.29 0.40 18.85
C ARG A 186 14.69 1.51 18.00
N PHE A 187 14.40 2.66 18.60
CA PHE A 187 13.87 3.82 17.88
C PHE A 187 14.91 4.38 16.89
N LEU A 188 16.18 4.45 17.30
CA LEU A 188 17.27 4.88 16.41
C LEU A 188 17.45 3.95 15.22
N GLU A 189 17.48 2.63 15.45
CA GLU A 189 17.57 1.63 14.37
C GLU A 189 16.38 1.74 13.40
N THR A 190 15.18 1.97 13.95
CA THR A 190 13.96 2.14 13.13
C THR A 190 14.04 3.42 12.31
N ALA A 191 14.49 4.53 12.89
CA ALA A 191 14.64 5.81 12.20
C ALA A 191 15.65 5.73 11.04
N GLU A 192 16.81 5.08 11.24
CA GLU A 192 17.80 4.91 10.17
C GLU A 192 17.23 4.10 8.98
N ASN A 193 16.56 2.98 9.27
CA ASN A 193 15.96 2.15 8.23
C ASN A 193 14.78 2.85 7.52
N SER A 194 13.99 3.64 8.24
CA SER A 194 12.89 4.42 7.66
C SER A 194 13.41 5.58 6.81
N PHE A 195 14.50 6.22 7.22
CA PHE A 195 15.06 7.37 6.51
C PHE A 195 15.49 7.01 5.08
N GLU A 196 16.23 5.92 4.89
CA GLU A 196 16.65 5.49 3.55
C GLU A 196 15.45 5.12 2.67
N ARG A 197 14.42 4.47 3.23
CA ARG A 197 13.18 4.13 2.50
C ARG A 197 12.42 5.37 2.05
N VAL A 198 12.31 6.39 2.91
CA VAL A 198 11.68 7.67 2.57
C VAL A 198 12.49 8.40 1.50
N LEU A 199 13.81 8.45 1.65
CA LEU A 199 14.70 9.11 0.70
C LEU A 199 14.65 8.46 -0.69
N GLU A 200 14.60 7.13 -0.76
CA GLU A 200 14.42 6.39 -2.02
C GLU A 200 13.09 6.71 -2.69
N ARG A 201 11.99 6.77 -1.93
CA ARG A 201 10.65 7.06 -2.46
C ARG A 201 10.48 8.50 -2.95
N MET A 202 11.14 9.44 -2.28
CA MET A 202 11.06 10.87 -2.62
C MET A 202 11.87 11.24 -3.86
N GLU A 203 12.89 10.43 -4.22
CA GLU A 203 13.82 10.69 -5.33
C GLU A 203 14.31 12.16 -5.40
N PRO A 204 14.79 12.75 -4.29
CA PRO A 204 15.15 14.17 -4.28
C PRO A 204 16.36 14.45 -5.17
N GLU A 205 16.49 15.69 -5.65
CA GLU A 205 17.60 16.09 -6.53
C GLU A 205 18.99 15.93 -5.86
N GLN A 206 19.05 16.03 -4.53
CA GLN A 206 20.30 16.07 -3.76
C GLN A 206 20.29 15.10 -2.55
N PRO A 207 20.19 13.78 -2.78
CA PRO A 207 20.04 12.81 -1.70
C PRO A 207 21.27 12.80 -0.76
N GLU A 208 22.47 13.02 -1.29
CA GLU A 208 23.72 13.04 -0.52
C GLU A 208 23.82 14.22 0.47
N LEU A 209 23.19 15.36 0.17
CA LEU A 209 23.14 16.47 1.13
C LEU A 209 22.12 16.20 2.23
N ILE A 210 20.97 15.62 1.88
CA ILE A 210 19.95 15.21 2.84
C ILE A 210 20.52 14.17 3.82
N ARG A 211 21.28 13.17 3.34
CA ARG A 211 22.01 12.21 4.20
C ARG A 211 22.98 12.86 5.18
N LYS A 212 23.60 13.99 4.81
CA LYS A 212 24.53 14.73 5.69
C LYS A 212 23.81 15.54 6.75
N LEU A 213 22.59 16.01 6.45
CA LEU A 213 21.76 16.76 7.40
C LEU A 213 21.00 15.85 8.35
N TRP A 214 20.75 14.60 7.96
CA TRP A 214 20.06 13.60 8.77
C TRP A 214 20.79 13.32 10.08
N ASN A 215 20.05 13.44 11.19
CA ASN A 215 20.51 13.10 12.52
C ASN A 215 19.43 12.28 13.25
N PRO A 216 19.58 10.94 13.32
CA PRO A 216 18.57 10.08 13.92
C PRO A 216 18.38 10.33 15.42
N ALA A 217 19.44 10.74 16.13
CA ALA A 217 19.35 11.04 17.56
C ALA A 217 18.52 12.30 17.81
N LEU A 218 18.78 13.37 17.05
CA LEU A 218 17.97 14.59 17.14
C LEU A 218 16.50 14.31 16.82
N TYR A 219 16.24 13.53 15.76
CA TYR A 219 14.89 13.19 15.36
C TYR A 219 14.13 12.42 16.45
N ILE A 220 14.74 11.38 17.03
CA ILE A 220 14.10 10.57 18.06
C ILE A 220 13.95 11.33 19.39
N ASP A 221 14.96 12.11 19.78
CA ASP A 221 15.00 12.71 21.12
C ASP A 221 14.23 14.04 21.21
N GLU A 222 14.11 14.78 20.10
CA GLU A 222 13.57 16.15 20.11
C GLU A 222 12.39 16.37 19.15
N ILE A 223 12.21 15.53 18.12
CA ILE A 223 11.23 15.78 17.05
C ILE A 223 10.05 14.81 17.11
N LEU A 224 10.31 13.53 17.33
CA LEU A 224 9.32 12.47 17.17
C LEU A 224 8.22 12.49 18.25
N LEU A 225 8.61 12.59 19.53
CA LEU A 225 7.68 12.50 20.67
C LEU A 225 7.76 13.76 21.53
N THR A 226 6.61 14.17 22.05
CA THR A 226 6.46 15.31 22.96
C THR A 226 5.84 14.86 24.29
N GLU A 227 6.02 15.64 25.37
CA GLU A 227 5.53 15.26 26.70
C GLU A 227 4.01 15.08 26.76
N ASP A 228 3.25 15.79 25.92
CA ASP A 228 1.78 15.67 25.82
C ASP A 228 1.30 14.37 25.16
N MET A 229 2.18 13.65 24.48
CA MET A 229 1.89 12.33 23.92
C MET A 229 1.99 11.21 24.96
N LEU A 230 2.49 11.47 26.17
CA LEU A 230 2.72 10.46 27.20
C LEU A 230 1.48 10.28 28.11
N PRO A 231 1.20 9.05 28.60
CA PRO A 231 1.91 7.81 28.32
C PRO A 231 1.51 7.19 26.96
N ILE A 232 2.49 6.69 26.23
CA ILE A 232 2.30 6.11 24.89
C ILE A 232 2.84 4.68 24.86
N ASP A 233 2.17 3.80 24.13
CA ASP A 233 2.65 2.44 23.87
C ASP A 233 3.93 2.48 23.02
N ASP A 234 4.94 1.66 23.37
CA ASP A 234 6.23 1.66 22.66
C ASP A 234 6.12 1.18 21.21
N GLY A 235 5.20 0.25 20.93
CA GLY A 235 4.89 -0.22 19.59
C GLY A 235 4.21 0.86 18.75
N TYR A 236 3.22 1.55 19.34
CA TYR A 236 2.57 2.68 18.68
C TYR A 236 3.55 3.82 18.42
N ALA A 237 4.36 4.22 19.41
CA ALA A 237 5.38 5.24 19.26
C ALA A 237 6.45 4.88 18.20
N LEU A 238 6.78 3.59 18.02
CA LEU A 238 7.64 3.13 16.93
C LEU A 238 6.99 3.30 15.55
N SER A 239 5.66 3.13 15.44
CA SER A 239 4.96 3.33 14.17
C SER A 239 5.00 4.79 13.71
N LEU A 240 4.98 5.73 14.66
CA LEU A 240 5.06 7.16 14.40
C LEU A 240 6.42 7.57 13.78
N VAL A 241 7.47 6.76 13.98
CA VAL A 241 8.80 7.01 13.41
C VAL A 241 8.70 7.16 11.90
N GLU A 242 8.11 6.20 11.17
CA GLU A 242 8.02 6.27 9.71
C GLU A 242 6.96 7.30 9.26
N ALA A 243 5.83 7.39 9.99
CA ALA A 243 4.73 8.29 9.65
C ALA A 243 5.14 9.76 9.63
N PHE A 244 5.87 10.23 10.65
CA PHE A 244 6.31 11.62 10.73
C PHE A 244 7.65 11.90 10.04
N LEU A 245 8.44 10.88 9.75
CA LEU A 245 9.78 11.06 9.17
C LEU A 245 9.71 11.63 7.77
N VAL A 246 8.66 11.34 7.01
CA VAL A 246 8.44 11.91 5.68
C VAL A 246 8.46 13.43 5.72
N HIS A 247 7.73 14.05 6.66
CA HIS A 247 7.72 15.50 6.83
C HIS A 247 9.10 16.06 7.19
N HIS A 248 9.80 15.38 8.09
CA HIS A 248 11.15 15.79 8.45
C HIS A 248 12.13 15.69 7.26
N VAL A 249 12.04 14.65 6.43
CA VAL A 249 12.89 14.51 5.24
C VAL A 249 12.56 15.58 4.20
N PHE A 250 11.30 16.03 4.08
CA PHE A 250 10.96 17.21 3.28
C PHE A 250 11.64 18.48 3.81
N ASP A 251 11.60 18.73 5.13
CA ASP A 251 12.29 19.89 5.73
C ASP A 251 13.81 19.84 5.49
N LEU A 252 14.40 18.63 5.52
CA LEU A 252 15.83 18.44 5.20
C LEU A 252 16.13 18.66 3.72
N ALA A 253 15.21 18.29 2.83
CA ALA A 253 15.33 18.56 1.39
C ALA A 253 15.29 20.06 1.11
N ASP A 254 14.34 20.79 1.70
CA ASP A 254 14.25 22.25 1.60
C ASP A 254 15.53 22.93 2.13
N GLN A 255 16.08 22.44 3.23
CA GLN A 255 17.37 22.92 3.76
C GLN A 255 18.55 22.61 2.83
N ALA A 256 18.58 21.42 2.22
CA ALA A 256 19.61 21.04 1.26
C ALA A 256 19.56 21.92 -0.01
N GLU A 257 18.36 22.31 -0.44
CA GLU A 257 18.17 23.24 -1.55
C GLU A 257 18.57 24.67 -1.19
N ALA A 258 18.21 25.16 0.00
CA ALA A 258 18.60 26.48 0.48
C ALA A 258 20.12 26.60 0.74
N ALA A 259 20.78 25.50 1.07
CA ALA A 259 22.24 25.43 1.26
C ALA A 259 23.03 25.38 -0.05
N LYS A 260 22.34 25.34 -1.21
CA LYS A 260 22.99 25.40 -2.53
C LYS A 260 23.74 26.74 -2.66
N PRO A 261 25.06 26.75 -2.88
CA PRO A 261 25.72 27.98 -3.26
C PRO A 261 25.09 28.45 -4.57
N SER A 262 24.62 29.70 -4.60
CA SER A 262 24.22 30.38 -5.83
C SER A 262 25.36 30.21 -6.83
N GLY A 263 25.11 29.50 -7.93
CA GLY A 263 26.11 29.26 -8.95
C GLY A 263 26.68 30.57 -9.49
N ASP A 264 28.01 30.64 -9.53
CA ASP A 264 28.75 31.32 -10.60
C ASP A 264 28.50 30.63 -11.94
#